data_AF-A0A6H0KTG4-F1
#
_entry.id   AF-A0A6H0KTG4-F1
#
_cell.length_a   1.000
_cell.length_b   1.000
_cell.length_c   1.000
_cell.angle_alpha   90.00
_cell.angle_beta   90.00
_cell.angle_gamma   90.00
#
_symmetry.space_group_name_H-M   'P 1'
#
loop_
_entity.id
_entity.type
_entity.pdbx_description
1 polymer ?
#
loop_
_entity_poly.entity_id
_entity_poly.type
_entity_poly.pdbx_seq_one_letter_code
_entity_poly.pdbx_strand_id
1 'polypeptide(L)'
;MVLFIIILVLLIGALAVLLFSIKPAEKSQCKIVKAGDISKVTKLTATINNLDNKSFVYEREKIDLSKYDIFVVDGESMAKKNIHTGNGLLVSKLYGEEKFRLSGTPLLVFEIDKERKHIRNPHEDIPLFIEYKLREFIGYISNDEGLGVMIQQLSAQDNIDEERKNNIFQKFHKAFDFYDGTTPLIMSYTYPDDQLGYSFHHPRFLVGKVEYIIPKKAIQL
;
A
#
# COMPACT_ATOMS: atom_id res chain seq x y z
N MET A 1 -7.08 58.79 12.06
CA MET A 1 -6.32 58.12 10.98
C MET A 1 -5.52 56.92 11.49
N VAL A 2 -4.67 57.09 12.51
CA VAL A 2 -3.86 56.01 13.11
C VAL A 2 -4.70 54.84 13.65
N LEU A 3 -5.80 55.13 14.36
CA LEU A 3 -6.69 54.10 14.91
C LEU A 3 -7.35 53.23 13.81
N PHE A 4 -7.66 53.82 12.67
CA PHE A 4 -8.26 53.12 11.53
C PHE A 4 -7.26 52.15 10.88
N ILE A 5 -5.99 52.56 10.79
CA ILE A 5 -4.90 51.72 10.27
C ILE A 5 -4.67 50.51 11.19
N ILE A 6 -4.69 50.71 12.51
CA ILE A 6 -4.51 49.62 13.49
C ILE A 6 -5.65 48.59 13.36
N ILE A 7 -6.90 49.04 13.26
CA ILE A 7 -8.05 48.14 13.10
C ILE A 7 -7.96 47.35 11.80
N LEU A 8 -7.55 48.00 10.70
CA LEU A 8 -7.39 47.35 9.40
C LEU A 8 -6.32 46.24 9.44
N VAL A 9 -5.18 46.50 10.09
CA VAL A 9 -4.09 45.51 10.24
C VAL A 9 -4.55 44.31 11.07
N LEU A 10 -5.30 44.54 12.15
CA LEU A 10 -5.85 43.46 12.98
C LEU A 10 -6.88 42.61 12.23
N LEU A 11 -7.73 43.23 11.40
CA LEU A 11 -8.70 42.53 10.55
C LEU A 11 -8.02 41.68 9.47
N ILE A 12 -6.98 42.20 8.82
CA ILE A 12 -6.18 41.44 7.85
C ILE A 12 -5.47 40.28 8.54
N GLY A 13 -4.89 40.50 9.72
CA GLY A 13 -4.25 39.47 10.51
C GLY A 13 -5.22 38.36 10.93
N ALA A 14 -6.42 38.72 11.40
CA ALA A 14 -7.46 37.77 11.74
C ALA A 14 -7.94 36.98 10.52
N LEU A 15 -8.12 37.64 9.37
CA LEU A 15 -8.53 36.98 8.12
C LEU A 15 -7.45 36.03 7.61
N ALA A 16 -6.17 36.42 7.69
CA ALA A 16 -5.05 35.55 7.33
C ALA A 16 -5.00 34.32 8.25
N VAL A 17 -5.12 34.49 9.56
CA VAL A 17 -5.19 33.36 10.51
C VAL A 17 -6.37 32.46 10.19
N LEU A 18 -7.55 33.00 9.86
CA LEU A 18 -8.71 32.22 9.47
C LEU A 18 -8.46 31.43 8.17
N LEU A 19 -7.89 32.06 7.14
CA LEU A 19 -7.55 31.42 5.87
C LEU A 19 -6.47 30.34 6.00
N PHE A 20 -5.47 30.54 6.88
CA PHE A 20 -4.43 29.54 7.16
C PHE A 20 -4.86 28.46 8.17
N SER A 21 -5.91 28.71 8.97
CA SER A 21 -6.47 27.75 9.91
C SER A 21 -7.54 26.86 9.30
N ILE A 22 -8.09 27.23 8.14
CA ILE A 22 -8.88 26.32 7.32
C ILE A 22 -7.89 25.29 6.77
N LYS A 23 -7.76 24.15 7.47
CA LYS A 23 -7.17 22.96 6.87
C LYS A 23 -7.92 22.75 5.56
N PRO A 24 -7.25 22.71 4.39
CA PRO A 24 -7.94 22.34 3.17
C PRO A 24 -8.66 21.03 3.47
N ALA A 25 -9.95 20.98 3.15
CA ALA A 25 -10.64 19.72 3.08
C ALA A 25 -9.92 18.94 1.97
N GLU A 26 -8.87 18.21 2.32
CA GLU A 26 -8.35 17.14 1.48
C GLU A 26 -9.56 16.24 1.26
N LYS A 27 -10.19 16.39 0.09
CA LYS A 27 -11.05 15.35 -0.44
C LYS A 27 -10.27 14.07 -0.28
N SER A 28 -10.82 13.07 0.39
CA SER A 28 -10.19 11.76 0.54
C SER A 28 -10.07 11.13 -0.84
N GLN A 29 -9.06 11.56 -1.60
CA GLN A 29 -8.89 11.16 -2.97
C GLN A 29 -8.48 9.70 -2.94
N CYS A 30 -9.37 8.86 -3.45
CA CYS A 30 -9.13 7.43 -3.51
C CYS A 30 -7.90 7.16 -4.36
N LYS A 31 -6.95 6.42 -3.80
CA LYS A 31 -5.69 6.06 -4.45
C LYS A 31 -5.84 4.71 -5.14
N ILE A 32 -5.13 4.48 -6.24
CA ILE A 32 -5.12 3.18 -6.90
C ILE A 32 -4.01 2.33 -6.29
N VAL A 33 -4.32 1.09 -5.93
CA VAL A 33 -3.34 0.10 -5.47
C VAL A 33 -3.31 -1.11 -6.41
N LYS A 34 -2.12 -1.44 -6.90
CA LYS A 34 -1.93 -2.57 -7.81
C LYS A 34 -1.90 -3.90 -7.05
N ALA A 35 -2.81 -4.80 -7.40
CA ALA A 35 -2.79 -6.21 -7.03
C ALA A 35 -2.51 -7.07 -8.26
N GLY A 36 -1.46 -6.72 -9.01
CA GLY A 36 -1.12 -7.37 -10.28
C GLY A 36 0.19 -6.86 -10.86
N ASP A 37 0.38 -7.11 -12.15
CA ASP A 37 1.47 -6.51 -12.90
C ASP A 37 1.30 -4.98 -12.93
N ILE A 38 2.34 -4.29 -12.46
CA ILE A 38 2.38 -2.83 -12.34
C ILE A 38 2.68 -2.15 -13.67
N SER A 39 3.06 -2.89 -14.72
CA SER A 39 3.24 -2.38 -16.08
C SER A 39 1.90 -2.33 -16.85
N LYS A 40 0.97 -3.24 -16.53
CA LYS A 40 -0.34 -3.33 -17.17
C LYS A 40 -1.25 -2.23 -16.63
N VAL A 41 -1.63 -1.28 -17.47
CA VAL A 41 -2.62 -0.25 -17.11
C VAL A 41 -4.02 -0.77 -17.40
N THR A 42 -4.81 -0.98 -16.35
CA THR A 42 -6.26 -1.11 -16.49
C THR A 42 -6.85 0.29 -16.38
N LYS A 43 -7.77 0.67 -17.29
CA LYS A 43 -8.54 1.91 -17.13
C LYS A 43 -9.55 1.71 -15.99
N LEU A 44 -9.13 2.00 -14.77
CA LEU A 44 -10.04 2.19 -13.64
C LEU A 44 -10.35 3.69 -13.52
N THR A 45 -11.55 4.08 -13.92
CA THR A 45 -12.14 5.35 -13.51
C THR A 45 -12.52 5.20 -12.03
N ALA A 46 -11.67 5.69 -11.13
CA ALA A 46 -11.94 5.66 -9.70
C ALA A 46 -13.04 6.68 -9.36
N THR A 47 -14.29 6.28 -9.47
CA THR A 47 -15.44 7.02 -8.92
C THR A 47 -15.82 6.35 -7.60
N ILE A 48 -15.20 6.78 -6.50
CA ILE A 48 -15.81 6.58 -5.17
C ILE A 48 -16.36 7.92 -4.69
N ASN A 49 -17.25 8.51 -5.49
CA ASN A 49 -17.83 9.82 -5.20
C ASN A 49 -18.80 9.80 -3.98
N ASN A 50 -18.95 8.67 -3.29
CA ASN A 50 -19.87 8.51 -2.16
C ASN A 50 -19.20 8.23 -0.80
N LEU A 51 -17.86 8.15 -0.71
CA LEU A 51 -17.20 8.06 0.62
C LEU A 51 -17.02 9.43 1.29
N ASP A 52 -17.29 10.53 0.57
CA ASP A 52 -17.28 11.89 1.12
C ASP A 52 -18.28 12.08 2.28
N ASN A 53 -19.30 11.20 2.41
CA ASN A 53 -20.29 11.20 3.50
C ASN A 53 -19.94 10.32 4.71
N LYS A 54 -18.65 10.04 4.94
CA LYS A 54 -18.03 9.67 6.24
C LYS A 54 -18.61 8.51 7.06
N SER A 55 -19.40 7.61 6.48
CA SER A 55 -19.73 6.37 7.17
C SER A 55 -20.00 5.23 6.22
N PHE A 56 -19.17 4.20 6.34
CA PHE A 56 -19.42 2.88 5.78
C PHE A 56 -19.94 1.99 6.91
N VAL A 57 -20.99 1.22 6.63
CA VAL A 57 -21.48 0.19 7.55
C VAL A 57 -20.92 -1.14 7.10
N TYR A 58 -19.96 -1.68 7.85
CA TYR A 58 -19.42 -3.02 7.63
C TYR A 58 -19.94 -3.91 8.76
N GLU A 59 -20.59 -5.03 8.44
CA GLU A 59 -21.09 -5.99 9.44
C GLU A 59 -21.95 -5.36 10.57
N ARG A 60 -22.69 -4.28 10.26
CA ARG A 60 -23.55 -3.48 11.17
C ARG A 60 -22.82 -2.50 12.09
N GLU A 61 -21.51 -2.29 11.93
CA GLU A 61 -20.74 -1.26 12.63
C GLU A 61 -20.49 -0.04 11.76
N LYS A 62 -20.60 1.16 12.35
CA LYS A 62 -20.29 2.43 11.69
C LYS A 62 -18.79 2.70 11.77
N ILE A 63 -18.10 2.69 10.63
CA ILE A 63 -16.65 2.93 10.57
C ILE A 63 -16.37 4.41 10.30
N ASP A 64 -15.50 5.01 11.12
CA ASP A 64 -14.96 6.36 10.91
C ASP A 64 -13.85 6.33 9.87
N LEU A 65 -14.19 6.75 8.65
CA LEU A 65 -13.30 6.73 7.50
C LEU A 65 -12.11 7.70 7.63
N SER A 66 -12.17 8.70 8.51
CA SER A 66 -11.09 9.68 8.67
C SER A 66 -9.79 9.10 9.22
N LYS A 67 -9.85 7.88 9.75
CA LYS A 67 -8.70 7.14 10.31
C LYS A 67 -7.95 6.31 9.27
N TYR A 68 -8.42 6.27 8.03
CA TYR A 68 -7.92 5.35 7.01
C TYR A 68 -7.55 6.08 5.72
N ASP A 69 -6.47 5.60 5.09
CA ASP A 69 -6.26 5.85 3.67
C ASP A 69 -7.18 4.91 2.88
N ILE A 70 -7.81 5.45 1.82
CA ILE A 70 -8.76 4.72 0.99
C ILE A 70 -8.09 4.37 -0.34
N PHE A 71 -8.09 3.09 -0.68
CA PHE A 71 -7.56 2.59 -1.95
C PHE A 71 -8.61 1.86 -2.76
N VAL A 72 -8.45 1.84 -4.08
CA VAL A 72 -9.16 0.97 -5.02
C VAL A 72 -8.17 -0.02 -5.63
N VAL A 73 -8.52 -1.29 -5.59
CA VAL A 73 -7.70 -2.38 -6.13
C VAL A 73 -7.76 -2.40 -7.64
N ASP A 74 -6.59 -2.55 -8.26
CA ASP A 74 -6.40 -2.78 -9.68
C ASP A 74 -5.56 -4.04 -9.92
N GLY A 75 -6.18 -5.11 -10.41
CA GLY A 75 -5.56 -6.40 -10.67
C GLY A 75 -6.19 -7.56 -9.90
N GLU A 76 -5.92 -8.78 -10.35
CA GLU A 76 -6.54 -10.03 -9.87
C GLU A 76 -5.56 -10.95 -9.13
N SER A 77 -4.31 -10.54 -8.90
CA SER A 77 -3.33 -11.39 -8.21
C SER A 77 -3.64 -11.62 -6.73
N MET A 78 -4.73 -11.05 -6.20
CA MET A 78 -5.23 -11.34 -4.85
C MET A 78 -6.62 -12.00 -4.86
N ALA A 79 -7.08 -12.49 -6.03
CA ALA A 79 -8.39 -13.12 -6.18
C ALA A 79 -8.60 -14.34 -5.28
N LYS A 80 -7.55 -15.13 -5.01
CA LYS A 80 -7.61 -16.26 -4.05
C LYS A 80 -7.92 -15.83 -2.60
N LYS A 81 -7.77 -14.54 -2.29
CA LYS A 81 -8.16 -13.93 -1.02
C LYS A 81 -9.48 -13.15 -1.14
N ASN A 82 -10.25 -13.39 -2.20
CA ASN A 82 -11.51 -12.70 -2.53
C ASN A 82 -11.33 -11.18 -2.71
N ILE A 83 -10.17 -10.76 -3.23
CA ILE A 83 -9.84 -9.36 -3.53
C ILE A 83 -9.63 -9.24 -5.03
N HIS A 84 -10.49 -8.46 -5.65
CA HIS A 84 -10.61 -8.29 -7.09
C HIS A 84 -10.48 -6.83 -7.47
N THR A 85 -10.30 -6.60 -8.77
CA THR A 85 -10.32 -5.28 -9.37
C THR A 85 -11.62 -4.55 -9.04
N GLY A 86 -11.49 -3.34 -8.52
CA GLY A 86 -12.60 -2.49 -8.08
C GLY A 86 -13.05 -2.71 -6.64
N ASN A 87 -12.43 -3.61 -5.86
CA ASN A 87 -12.60 -3.61 -4.41
C ASN A 87 -11.99 -2.35 -3.79
N GLY A 88 -12.61 -1.84 -2.72
CA GLY A 88 -12.06 -0.77 -1.92
C GLY A 88 -11.27 -1.32 -0.73
N LEU A 89 -10.25 -0.63 -0.27
CA LEU A 89 -9.51 -0.98 0.94
C LEU A 89 -9.48 0.22 1.89
N LEU A 90 -9.72 -0.04 3.17
CA LEU A 90 -9.43 0.90 4.25
C LEU A 90 -8.12 0.49 4.91
N VAL A 91 -7.13 1.36 4.82
CA VAL A 91 -5.75 1.08 5.25
C VAL A 91 -5.40 1.94 6.45
N SER A 92 -5.05 1.29 7.55
CA SER A 92 -4.46 1.96 8.71
C SER A 92 -2.99 2.24 8.43
N LYS A 93 -2.60 3.51 8.49
CA LYS A 93 -1.25 3.95 8.19
C LYS A 93 -0.30 3.59 9.34
N LEU A 94 0.87 3.05 8.98
CA LEU A 94 1.89 2.62 9.94
C LEU A 94 3.05 3.60 9.96
N TYR A 95 3.55 3.92 11.15
CA TYR A 95 4.63 4.88 11.35
C TYR A 95 5.78 4.32 12.18
N GLY A 96 7.01 4.78 11.89
CA GLY A 96 8.19 4.46 12.69
C GLY A 96 8.36 2.96 12.98
N GLU A 97 8.45 2.62 14.27
CA GLU A 97 8.66 1.25 14.76
C GLU A 97 7.50 0.29 14.45
N GLU A 98 6.27 0.79 14.23
CA GLU A 98 5.12 -0.05 13.91
C GLU A 98 5.35 -0.87 12.64
N LYS A 99 6.14 -0.33 11.70
CA LYS A 99 6.51 -1.00 10.44
C LYS A 99 7.38 -2.25 10.66
N PHE A 100 7.93 -2.44 11.85
CA PHE A 100 8.80 -3.55 12.24
C PHE A 100 8.15 -4.52 13.24
N ARG A 101 6.87 -4.31 13.59
CA ARG A 101 6.15 -5.10 14.61
C ARG A 101 4.93 -5.82 14.03
N LEU A 102 4.96 -6.14 12.74
CA LEU A 102 3.89 -6.91 12.12
C LEU A 102 3.94 -8.37 12.57
N SER A 103 2.75 -8.96 12.73
CA SER A 103 2.57 -10.37 13.11
C SER A 103 1.44 -10.99 12.29
N GLY A 104 1.45 -12.32 12.14
CA GLY A 104 0.48 -13.04 11.32
C GLY A 104 0.75 -12.84 9.82
N THR A 105 -0.30 -12.85 8.99
CA THR A 105 -0.20 -12.65 7.53
C THR A 105 -1.09 -11.49 7.04
N PRO A 106 -0.92 -10.26 7.58
CA PRO A 106 -1.75 -9.13 7.18
C PRO A 106 -1.56 -8.76 5.71
N LEU A 107 -2.61 -8.18 5.13
CA LEU A 107 -2.53 -7.50 3.85
C LEU A 107 -1.92 -6.12 4.04
N LEU A 108 -0.95 -5.78 3.20
CA LEU A 108 -0.14 -4.58 3.31
C LEU A 108 -0.18 -3.79 2.00
N VAL A 109 -0.23 -2.47 2.15
CA VAL A 109 -0.03 -1.54 1.03
C VAL A 109 1.38 -0.96 1.11
N PHE A 110 2.08 -1.02 -0.01
CA PHE A 110 3.40 -0.44 -0.17
C PHE A 110 3.38 0.64 -1.24
N GLU A 111 4.16 1.69 -1.01
CA GLU A 111 4.60 2.55 -2.09
C GLU A 111 5.57 1.78 -3.00
N ILE A 112 5.55 2.11 -4.28
CA ILE A 112 6.45 1.53 -5.27
C ILE A 112 7.76 2.30 -5.25
N ASP A 113 8.84 1.62 -4.85
CA ASP A 113 10.21 2.10 -5.07
C ASP A 113 10.46 2.25 -6.58
N LYS A 114 10.42 3.50 -7.06
CA LYS A 114 10.59 3.85 -8.47
C LYS A 114 12.01 3.55 -8.96
N GLU A 115 13.02 3.79 -8.12
CA GLU A 115 14.42 3.56 -8.46
C GLU A 115 14.70 2.07 -8.62
N ARG A 116 14.36 1.27 -7.61
CA ARG A 116 14.53 -0.18 -7.68
C ARG A 116 13.75 -0.79 -8.84
N LYS A 117 12.56 -0.26 -9.12
CA LYS A 117 11.73 -0.70 -10.25
C LYS A 117 12.41 -0.42 -11.58
N HIS A 118 12.96 0.79 -11.77
CA HIS A 118 13.67 1.15 -13.00
C HIS A 118 14.89 0.25 -13.22
N ILE A 119 15.66 -0.05 -12.18
CA ILE A 119 16.82 -0.97 -12.27
C ILE A 119 16.39 -2.39 -12.65
N ARG A 120 15.27 -2.87 -12.11
CA ARG A 120 14.77 -4.22 -12.38
C ARG A 120 14.18 -4.36 -13.78
N ASN A 121 13.49 -3.32 -14.26
CA ASN A 121 12.77 -3.32 -15.53
C ASN A 121 13.18 -2.07 -16.36
N PRO A 122 14.43 -2.00 -16.84
CA PRO A 122 14.96 -0.79 -17.50
C PRO A 122 14.29 -0.46 -18.84
N HIS A 123 13.59 -1.43 -19.44
CA HIS A 123 12.94 -1.30 -20.74
C HIS A 123 11.41 -1.19 -20.67
N GLU A 124 10.82 -1.16 -19.46
CA GLU A 124 9.37 -1.02 -19.31
C GLU A 124 8.99 0.44 -19.08
N ASP A 125 8.17 0.98 -19.98
CA ASP A 125 7.49 2.26 -19.77
C ASP A 125 6.42 2.10 -18.70
N ILE A 126 6.82 2.47 -17.49
CA ILE A 126 5.97 2.37 -16.33
C ILE A 126 5.18 3.66 -16.18
N PRO A 127 3.84 3.58 -16.11
CA PRO A 127 3.02 4.75 -15.89
C PRO A 127 3.39 5.43 -14.57
N LEU A 128 3.79 6.70 -14.65
CA LEU A 128 4.29 7.49 -13.53
C LEU A 128 3.28 7.68 -12.39
N PHE A 129 1.99 7.50 -12.67
CA PHE A 129 0.88 7.67 -11.72
C PHE A 129 0.61 6.42 -10.87
N ILE A 130 1.24 5.28 -11.15
CA ILE A 130 1.08 4.07 -10.33
C ILE A 130 2.02 4.15 -9.14
N GLU A 131 1.46 4.43 -7.97
CA GLU A 131 2.22 4.71 -6.75
C GLU A 131 2.23 3.53 -5.76
N TYR A 132 1.23 2.65 -5.78
CA TYR A 132 1.03 1.67 -4.71
C TYR A 132 0.83 0.24 -5.20
N LYS A 133 1.20 -0.72 -4.36
CA LYS A 133 0.99 -2.16 -4.58
C LYS A 133 0.47 -2.85 -3.31
N LEU A 134 -0.41 -3.82 -3.49
CA LEU A 134 -1.00 -4.66 -2.44
C LEU A 134 -0.26 -6.00 -2.39
N ARG A 135 0.13 -6.43 -1.20
CA ARG A 135 0.80 -7.71 -0.95
C ARG A 135 0.32 -8.33 0.35
N GLU A 136 0.44 -9.65 0.49
CA GLU A 136 0.25 -10.33 1.78
C GLU A 136 1.59 -10.55 2.47
N PHE A 137 1.67 -10.19 3.75
CA PHE A 137 2.87 -10.32 4.56
C PHE A 137 3.16 -11.79 4.90
N ILE A 138 4.45 -12.14 4.92
CA ILE A 138 4.93 -13.43 5.43
C ILE A 138 5.76 -13.22 6.69
N GLY A 139 6.76 -12.36 6.62
CA GLY A 139 7.75 -12.22 7.68
C GLY A 139 8.85 -11.23 7.36
N TYR A 140 9.70 -10.97 8.34
CA TYR A 140 10.92 -10.19 8.20
C TYR A 140 12.11 -11.12 7.93
N ILE A 141 12.93 -10.79 6.95
CA ILE A 141 14.10 -11.55 6.54
C ILE A 141 15.34 -10.66 6.62
N SER A 142 16.30 -11.07 7.45
CA SER A 142 17.53 -10.31 7.70
C SER A 142 18.78 -10.94 7.07
N ASN A 143 18.73 -12.22 6.72
CA ASN A 143 19.86 -12.98 6.20
C ASN A 143 19.39 -14.30 5.54
N ASP A 144 20.33 -15.03 4.96
CA ASP A 144 20.08 -16.29 4.26
C ASP A 144 19.56 -17.40 5.18
N GLU A 145 20.03 -17.46 6.41
CA GLU A 145 19.56 -18.44 7.40
C GLU A 145 18.08 -18.25 7.70
N GLY A 146 17.67 -17.00 8.00
CA GLY A 146 16.28 -16.64 8.23
C GLY A 146 15.40 -16.90 7.00
N LEU A 147 15.93 -16.64 5.80
CA LEU A 147 15.24 -16.97 4.55
C LEU A 147 15.09 -18.49 4.39
N GLY A 148 16.13 -19.27 4.68
CA GLY A 148 16.12 -20.73 4.60
C GLY A 148 15.07 -21.35 5.50
N VAL A 149 14.99 -20.90 6.76
CA VAL A 149 13.95 -21.32 7.71
C VAL A 149 12.56 -20.99 7.19
N MET A 150 12.36 -19.77 6.68
CA MET A 150 11.08 -19.33 6.12
C MET A 150 10.66 -20.18 4.91
N ILE A 151 11.58 -20.45 3.98
CA ILE A 151 11.32 -21.28 2.81
C ILE A 151 10.98 -22.71 3.23
N GLN A 152 11.67 -23.27 4.22
CA GLN A 152 11.36 -24.61 4.73
C GLN A 152 9.93 -24.69 5.27
N GLN A 153 9.49 -23.66 6.01
CA GLN A 153 8.12 -23.56 6.51
C GLN A 153 7.10 -23.45 5.39
N LEU A 154 7.39 -22.62 4.37
CA LEU A 154 6.53 -22.48 3.19
C LEU A 154 6.47 -23.77 2.36
N SER A 155 7.60 -24.46 2.15
CA SER A 155 7.67 -25.74 1.42
C SER A 155 6.86 -26.86 2.06
N ALA A 156 6.58 -26.78 3.37
CA ALA A 156 5.72 -27.75 4.05
C ALA A 156 4.23 -27.52 3.75
N GLN A 157 3.86 -26.29 3.36
CA GLN A 157 2.48 -25.87 3.08
C GLN A 157 2.21 -25.82 1.57
N ASP A 158 3.20 -25.39 0.80
CA ASP A 158 3.16 -25.20 -0.64
C ASP A 158 4.21 -26.10 -1.31
N ASN A 159 3.86 -26.68 -2.46
CA ASN A 159 4.80 -27.49 -3.23
C ASN A 159 5.83 -26.59 -3.96
N ILE A 160 6.81 -26.07 -3.20
CA ILE A 160 7.90 -25.22 -3.71
C ILE A 160 9.08 -26.10 -4.11
N ASP A 161 9.30 -26.22 -5.41
CA ASP A 161 10.46 -26.91 -6.00
C ASP A 161 11.78 -26.12 -5.85
N GLU A 162 12.90 -26.78 -6.16
CA GLU A 162 14.24 -26.19 -6.05
C GLU A 162 14.46 -24.98 -6.98
N GLU A 163 13.86 -24.96 -8.17
CA GLU A 163 13.95 -23.82 -9.08
C GLU A 163 13.32 -22.58 -8.44
N ARG A 164 12.14 -22.75 -7.84
CA ARG A 164 11.42 -21.68 -7.16
C ARG A 164 12.15 -21.24 -5.90
N LYS A 165 12.73 -22.15 -5.12
CA LYS A 165 13.60 -21.78 -3.98
C LYS A 165 14.76 -20.90 -4.43
N ASN A 166 15.50 -21.33 -5.46
CA ASN A 166 16.60 -20.56 -6.04
C ASN A 166 16.15 -19.18 -6.52
N ASN A 167 14.97 -19.08 -7.14
CA ASN A 167 14.38 -17.81 -7.55
C ASN A 167 14.09 -16.88 -6.36
N ILE A 168 13.61 -17.42 -5.23
CA ILE A 168 13.34 -16.66 -4.00
C ILE A 168 14.65 -16.12 -3.43
N PHE A 169 15.69 -16.96 -3.29
CA PHE A 169 17.02 -16.54 -2.83
C PHE A 169 17.59 -15.42 -3.71
N GLN A 170 17.57 -15.60 -5.03
CA GLN A 170 18.05 -14.56 -5.96
C GLN A 170 17.28 -13.24 -5.81
N LYS A 171 15.96 -13.30 -5.62
CA LYS A 171 15.14 -12.10 -5.38
C LYS A 171 15.46 -11.43 -4.05
N PHE A 172 15.77 -12.20 -3.02
CA PHE A 172 16.20 -11.71 -1.72
C PHE A 172 17.55 -10.99 -1.85
N HIS A 173 18.60 -11.64 -2.35
CA HIS A 173 19.92 -11.04 -2.51
C HIS A 173 19.88 -9.75 -3.32
N LYS A 174 19.23 -9.76 -4.49
CA LYS A 174 19.05 -8.55 -5.31
C LYS A 174 18.33 -7.42 -4.57
N ALA A 175 17.43 -7.75 -3.64
CA ALA A 175 16.76 -6.74 -2.82
C ALA A 175 17.66 -6.26 -1.68
N PHE A 176 18.31 -7.20 -1.00
CA PHE A 176 19.12 -6.97 0.17
C PHE A 176 20.35 -6.12 -0.17
N ASP A 177 21.05 -6.48 -1.25
CA ASP A 177 22.20 -5.74 -1.78
C ASP A 177 21.80 -4.33 -2.23
N PHE A 178 20.64 -4.18 -2.89
CA PHE A 178 20.14 -2.87 -3.31
C PHE A 178 19.82 -1.94 -2.13
N TYR A 179 19.51 -2.49 -0.96
CA TYR A 179 19.23 -1.73 0.26
C TYR A 179 20.38 -1.82 1.28
N ASP A 180 21.61 -2.04 0.81
CA ASP A 180 22.84 -2.08 1.60
C ASP A 180 22.90 -3.15 2.70
N GLY A 181 21.97 -4.11 2.71
CA GLY A 181 21.93 -5.22 3.66
C GLY A 181 21.80 -4.82 5.14
N THR A 182 21.45 -3.57 5.44
CA THR A 182 21.45 -3.06 6.82
C THR A 182 20.12 -3.25 7.55
N THR A 183 19.02 -3.39 6.80
CA THR A 183 17.66 -3.42 7.35
C THR A 183 16.97 -4.73 6.96
N PRO A 184 16.26 -5.39 7.89
CA PRO A 184 15.43 -6.53 7.56
C PRO A 184 14.40 -6.18 6.47
N LEU A 185 14.27 -7.05 5.47
CA LEU A 185 13.28 -6.88 4.42
C LEU A 185 11.98 -7.57 4.79
N ILE A 186 10.88 -6.98 4.36
CA ILE A 186 9.58 -7.62 4.41
C ILE A 186 9.47 -8.59 3.23
N MET A 187 9.33 -9.87 3.52
CA MET A 187 8.92 -10.88 2.56
C MET A 187 7.40 -10.91 2.47
N SER A 188 6.90 -10.92 1.24
CA SER A 188 5.48 -10.87 0.94
C SER A 188 5.16 -11.68 -0.32
N TYR A 189 3.88 -12.01 -0.53
CA TYR A 189 3.43 -12.68 -1.75
C TYR A 189 2.16 -12.10 -2.35
N THR A 190 1.91 -12.49 -3.58
CA THR A 190 0.61 -12.44 -4.29
C THR A 190 0.45 -13.70 -5.13
N TYR A 191 -0.64 -13.83 -5.87
CA TYR A 191 -0.93 -14.93 -6.79
C TYR A 191 -1.02 -14.45 -8.26
N PRO A 192 0.06 -13.96 -8.89
CA PRO A 192 0.05 -13.72 -10.34
C PRO A 192 -0.26 -15.03 -11.09
N ASP A 193 -1.23 -14.97 -12.01
CA ASP A 193 -1.64 -16.11 -12.84
C ASP A 193 -1.88 -17.41 -12.02
N ASP A 194 -2.53 -17.25 -10.86
CA ASP A 194 -2.84 -18.32 -9.90
C ASP A 194 -1.63 -19.02 -9.25
N GLN A 195 -0.43 -18.47 -9.37
CA GLN A 195 0.80 -18.99 -8.76
C GLN A 195 1.39 -18.02 -7.72
N LEU A 196 1.94 -18.55 -6.62
CA LEU A 196 2.63 -17.72 -5.61
C LEU A 196 3.82 -16.94 -6.19
N GLY A 197 3.73 -15.62 -6.10
CA GLY A 197 4.78 -14.68 -6.49
C GLY A 197 5.37 -13.98 -5.28
N TYR A 198 6.56 -14.41 -4.86
CA TYR A 198 7.29 -13.81 -3.74
C TYR A 198 7.98 -12.50 -4.11
N SER A 199 8.00 -11.56 -3.17
CA SER A 199 8.64 -10.25 -3.29
C SER A 199 9.22 -9.77 -1.96
N PHE A 200 10.30 -8.99 -2.06
CA PHE A 200 10.99 -8.38 -0.93
C PHE A 200 10.92 -6.86 -1.01
N HIS A 201 10.58 -6.23 0.12
CA HIS A 201 10.34 -4.80 0.23
C HIS A 201 11.04 -4.21 1.46
N HIS A 202 11.66 -3.05 1.30
CA HIS A 202 12.18 -2.32 2.45
C HIS A 202 11.01 -1.71 3.24
N PRO A 203 11.02 -1.80 4.59
CA PRO A 203 10.02 -1.18 5.45
C PRO A 203 9.75 0.32 5.21
N ARG A 204 10.71 1.09 4.66
CA ARG A 204 10.50 2.52 4.38
C ARG A 204 9.31 2.77 3.46
N PHE A 205 9.05 1.85 2.52
CA PHE A 205 7.95 1.91 1.57
C PHE A 205 6.64 1.29 2.08
N LEU A 206 6.61 0.68 3.26
CA LEU A 206 5.36 0.19 3.83
C LEU A 206 4.49 1.39 4.20
N VAL A 207 3.31 1.49 3.59
CA VAL A 207 2.34 2.56 3.89
C VAL A 207 1.51 2.17 5.11
N GLY A 208 0.93 0.98 5.07
CA GLY A 208 -0.02 0.57 6.09
C GLY A 208 -0.56 -0.83 5.92
N LYS A 209 -1.42 -1.19 6.85
CA LYS A 209 -2.10 -2.48 6.94
C LYS A 209 -3.56 -2.31 6.52
N VAL A 210 -4.07 -3.21 5.69
CA VAL A 210 -5.50 -3.25 5.34
C VAL A 210 -6.28 -3.74 6.56
N GLU A 211 -7.23 -2.92 7.02
CA GLU A 211 -8.15 -3.29 8.11
C GLU A 211 -9.50 -3.78 7.57
N TYR A 212 -9.95 -3.21 6.45
CA TYR A 212 -11.23 -3.58 5.84
C TYR A 212 -11.14 -3.68 4.32
N ILE A 213 -11.87 -4.65 3.77
CA ILE A 213 -12.08 -4.81 2.33
C ILE A 213 -13.54 -4.46 2.03
N ILE A 214 -13.73 -3.48 1.16
CA ILE A 214 -15.03 -3.02 0.69
C ILE A 214 -15.39 -3.80 -0.59
N PRO A 215 -16.49 -4.56 -0.61
CA PRO A 215 -16.94 -5.27 -1.80
C PRO A 215 -17.17 -4.32 -2.97
N LYS A 216 -16.82 -4.74 -4.19
CA LYS A 216 -17.08 -3.97 -5.42
C LYS A 216 -18.54 -3.50 -5.54
N LYS A 217 -19.52 -4.34 -5.15
CA LYS A 217 -20.95 -3.99 -5.18
C LYS A 217 -21.34 -2.86 -4.22
N ALA A 218 -20.54 -2.61 -3.18
CA ALA A 218 -20.73 -1.48 -2.27
C ALA A 218 -20.15 -0.17 -2.82
N ILE A 219 -19.40 -0.24 -3.93
CA ILE A 219 -18.85 0.90 -4.64
C ILE A 219 -19.77 1.18 -5.83
N GLN A 220 -20.65 2.18 -5.68
CA GLN A 220 -21.44 2.67 -6.80
C GLN A 220 -20.53 3.53 -7.70
N LEU A 221 -20.29 3.02 -8.92
CA LEU A 221 -19.48 3.65 -9.97
C LEU A 221 -20.25 4.75 -10.71
#